data_AF-A0A7K0TIU5-F1
#
_entry.id   AF-A0A7K0TIU5-F1
#
_cell.length_a   1.000
_cell.length_b   1.000
_cell.length_c   1.000
_cell.angle_alpha   90.00
_cell.angle_beta   90.00
_cell.angle_gamma   90.00
#
_symmetry.space_group_name_H-M   'P 1'
#
loop_
_entity.id
_entity.type
_entity.pdbx_description
1 polymer ?
#
loop_
_entity_poly.entity_id
_entity_poly.type
_entity_poly.pdbx_seq_one_letter_code
_entity_poly.pdbx_strand_id
1 'polypeptide(L)'
;MFVVAISSIILLTGYSGQVSLGHGALLAIGGYSAVLARNYWTLPIWICFAIAVLVAAAAGAILGTAAARLSGPYLAGSTLALAVGLPSIANQFSFLGGEQGLLFDVGAPPVSLGADFSPY
;
A
#
# COMPACT_ATOMS: atom_id res chain seq x y z
N MET A 1 -5.22 -36.54 15.79
CA MET A 1 -6.08 -35.59 15.05
C MET A 1 -5.48 -34.18 15.03
N PHE A 2 -5.25 -33.53 16.17
CA PHE A 2 -4.68 -32.17 16.22
C PHE A 2 -3.28 -32.02 15.60
N VAL A 3 -2.41 -33.03 15.73
CA VAL A 3 -1.05 -33.01 15.14
C VAL A 3 -1.06 -32.84 13.62
N VAL A 4 -1.96 -33.51 12.88
CA VAL A 4 -2.08 -33.36 11.42
C VAL A 4 -2.58 -31.97 11.03
N ALA A 5 -3.51 -31.40 11.81
CA ALA A 5 -4.00 -30.03 11.58
C ALA A 5 -2.89 -28.98 11.81
N ILE A 6 -2.08 -29.16 12.86
CA ILE A 6 -0.97 -28.25 13.18
C ILE A 6 0.18 -28.41 12.17
N SER A 7 0.51 -29.63 11.74
CA SER A 7 1.50 -29.83 10.68
C SER A 7 1.04 -29.29 9.34
N SER A 8 -0.24 -29.40 9.00
CA SER A 8 -0.81 -28.78 7.79
C SER A 8 -0.72 -27.25 7.84
N ILE A 9 -0.98 -26.62 8.99
CA ILE A 9 -0.88 -25.16 9.14
C ILE A 9 0.57 -24.68 9.18
N ILE A 10 1.49 -25.46 9.73
CA ILE A 10 2.94 -25.18 9.73
C ILE A 10 3.55 -25.43 8.35
N LEU A 11 3.02 -26.35 7.55
CA LEU A 11 3.39 -26.47 6.14
C LEU A 11 2.76 -25.34 5.32
N LEU A 12 1.49 -24.99 5.51
CA LEU A 12 0.88 -23.88 4.75
C LEU A 12 1.51 -22.52 5.08
N THR A 13 1.85 -22.29 6.36
CA THR A 13 2.47 -21.04 6.86
C THR A 13 3.99 -21.07 6.75
N GLY A 14 4.62 -22.24 6.86
CA GLY A 14 6.09 -22.42 6.84
C GLY A 14 6.69 -22.83 5.50
N TYR A 15 5.93 -23.41 4.56
CA TYR A 15 6.40 -23.73 3.20
C TYR A 15 6.27 -22.55 2.23
N SER A 16 5.41 -21.56 2.52
CA SER A 16 5.38 -20.25 1.84
C SER A 16 5.87 -19.07 2.69
N GLY A 17 5.87 -19.19 4.03
CA GLY A 17 6.66 -18.33 4.93
C GLY A 17 6.37 -16.82 4.91
N GLN A 18 5.33 -16.34 4.23
CA GLN A 18 5.18 -14.91 3.95
C GLN A 18 3.80 -14.39 4.34
N VAL A 19 3.77 -13.71 5.48
CA VAL A 19 2.88 -12.56 5.63
C VAL A 19 3.22 -11.61 4.49
N SER A 20 2.33 -11.48 3.52
CA SER A 20 2.54 -10.63 2.34
C SER A 20 2.50 -9.15 2.73
N LEU A 21 3.61 -8.65 3.30
CA LEU A 21 3.81 -7.24 3.60
C LEU A 21 3.90 -6.37 2.34
N GLY A 22 4.07 -7.00 1.17
CA GLY A 22 4.01 -6.32 -0.13
C GLY A 22 2.68 -5.62 -0.39
N HIS A 23 1.57 -6.12 0.20
CA HIS A 23 0.27 -5.47 0.08
C HIS A 23 0.24 -4.12 0.82
N GLY A 24 0.81 -4.06 2.03
CA GLY A 24 0.95 -2.82 2.79
C GLY A 24 1.82 -1.79 2.06
N ALA A 25 2.88 -2.24 1.39
CA ALA A 25 3.73 -1.37 0.60
C ALA A 25 3.02 -0.80 -0.64
N LEU A 26 2.26 -1.63 -1.37
CA LEU A 26 1.47 -1.18 -2.51
C LEU A 26 0.36 -0.22 -2.10
N LEU A 27 -0.28 -0.48 -0.96
CA LEU A 27 -1.28 0.41 -0.37
C LEU A 27 -0.67 1.77 -0.01
N ALA A 28 0.53 1.79 0.59
CA ALA A 28 1.24 3.03 0.90
C ALA A 28 1.59 3.82 -0.38
N ILE A 29 2.11 3.16 -1.42
CA ILE A 29 2.45 3.80 -2.70
C ILE A 29 1.21 4.43 -3.35
N GLY A 30 0.10 3.71 -3.41
CA GLY A 30 -1.16 4.21 -3.97
C GLY A 30 -1.73 5.37 -3.15
N GLY A 31 -1.75 5.25 -1.83
CA GLY A 31 -2.22 6.30 -0.92
C GLY A 31 -1.40 7.58 -1.04
N TYR A 32 -0.07 7.47 -1.04
CA TYR A 32 0.82 8.61 -1.23
C TYR A 32 0.60 9.28 -2.59
N SER A 33 0.45 8.49 -3.65
CA SER A 33 0.17 9.01 -4.99
C SER A 33 -1.17 9.77 -5.05
N ALA A 34 -2.22 9.25 -4.42
CA ALA A 34 -3.53 9.91 -4.33
C ALA A 34 -3.45 11.25 -3.59
N VAL A 35 -2.77 11.27 -2.43
CA VAL A 35 -2.61 12.49 -1.63
C VAL A 35 -1.77 13.53 -2.37
N LEU A 36 -0.70 13.10 -3.04
CA LEU A 36 0.12 13.99 -3.86
C LEU A 36 -0.66 14.62 -5.00
N ALA A 37 -1.40 13.80 -5.75
CA ALA A 37 -2.21 14.27 -6.87
C ALA A 37 -3.27 15.28 -6.39
N ARG A 38 -3.83 15.07 -5.19
CA ARG A 38 -4.77 15.99 -4.58
C ARG A 38 -4.10 17.29 -4.10
N ASN A 39 -2.97 17.21 -3.41
CA ASN A 39 -2.29 18.37 -2.83
C ASN A 39 -1.67 19.29 -3.90
N TYR A 40 -1.19 18.74 -5.02
CA TYR A 40 -0.53 19.55 -6.08
C TYR A 40 -1.48 20.02 -7.17
N TRP A 41 -2.43 19.17 -7.57
CA TRP A 41 -3.28 19.45 -8.74
C TRP A 41 -4.76 19.66 -8.41
N THR A 42 -5.15 19.60 -7.13
CA THR A 42 -6.55 19.78 -6.67
C THR A 42 -7.59 19.01 -7.51
N LEU A 43 -7.19 17.82 -7.98
CA LEU A 43 -7.99 17.03 -8.91
C LEU A 43 -9.22 16.41 -8.21
N PRO A 44 -10.30 16.15 -8.97
CA PRO A 44 -11.46 15.42 -8.47
C PRO A 44 -11.07 14.01 -8.02
N ILE A 45 -11.76 13.52 -6.98
CA ILE A 45 -11.43 12.26 -6.28
C ILE A 45 -11.25 11.07 -7.23
N TRP A 46 -12.08 10.99 -8.27
CA TRP A 46 -12.05 9.94 -9.28
C TRP A 46 -10.76 9.91 -10.10
N ILE A 47 -10.20 11.08 -10.41
CA ILE A 47 -8.93 11.18 -11.14
C ILE A 47 -7.77 10.83 -10.21
N CYS A 48 -7.80 11.30 -8.95
CA CYS A 48 -6.81 10.89 -7.95
C CYS A 48 -6.79 9.37 -7.76
N PHE A 49 -7.97 8.74 -7.73
CA PHE A 49 -8.10 7.28 -7.64
C PHE A 49 -7.51 6.58 -8.86
N ALA A 50 -7.82 7.05 -10.09
CA ALA A 50 -7.26 6.48 -11.30
C ALA A 50 -5.72 6.58 -11.34
N ILE A 51 -5.16 7.72 -10.92
CA ILE A 51 -3.71 7.92 -10.80
C ILE A 51 -3.11 6.97 -9.76
N ALA A 52 -3.74 6.86 -8.58
CA ALA A 52 -3.29 5.96 -7.53
C ALA A 52 -3.26 4.50 -7.99
N VAL A 53 -4.30 4.05 -8.71
CA VAL A 53 -4.36 2.70 -9.30
C VAL A 53 -3.26 2.51 -10.34
N LEU A 54 -3.05 3.48 -11.23
CA LEU A 54 -1.99 3.40 -12.25
C LEU A 54 -0.60 3.31 -11.63
N VAL A 55 -0.31 4.14 -10.62
CA VAL A 55 0.99 4.17 -9.94
C VAL A 55 1.19 2.90 -9.12
N ALA A 56 0.17 2.44 -8.39
CA ALA A 56 0.23 1.18 -7.65
C ALA A 56 0.39 -0.03 -8.60
N ALA A 57 -0.30 -0.04 -9.75
CA ALA A 57 -0.18 -1.09 -10.75
C ALA A 57 1.22 -1.11 -11.40
N ALA A 58 1.78 0.06 -11.73
CA ALA A 58 3.13 0.17 -12.26
C ALA A 58 4.18 -0.32 -11.24
N ALA A 59 4.09 0.14 -9.99
CA ALA A 59 4.99 -0.31 -8.92
C ALA A 59 4.83 -1.81 -8.65
N GLY A 60 3.59 -2.31 -8.63
CA GLY A 60 3.26 -3.72 -8.47
C GLY A 60 3.74 -4.59 -9.62
N ALA A 61 3.76 -4.09 -10.86
CA ALA A 61 4.32 -4.81 -12.00
C ALA A 61 5.85 -4.90 -11.91
N ILE A 62 6.54 -3.84 -11.48
CA ILE A 62 7.99 -3.85 -11.27
C ILE A 62 8.36 -4.81 -10.13
N LEU A 63 7.68 -4.69 -8.99
CA LEU A 63 7.88 -5.58 -7.84
C LEU A 63 7.48 -7.01 -8.15
N GLY A 64 6.39 -7.22 -8.88
CA GLY A 64 5.88 -8.53 -9.27
C GLY A 64 6.79 -9.25 -10.25
N THR A 65 7.36 -8.53 -11.22
CA THR A 65 8.37 -9.10 -12.14
C THR A 65 9.68 -9.42 -11.44
N ALA A 66 10.11 -8.59 -10.49
CA ALA A 66 11.26 -8.89 -9.63
C ALA A 66 10.99 -10.11 -8.74
N ALA A 67 9.83 -10.15 -8.07
CA ALA A 67 9.38 -11.25 -7.22
C ALA A 67 9.24 -12.56 -8.00
N ALA A 68 8.74 -12.53 -9.24
CA ALA A 68 8.59 -13.70 -10.10
C ALA A 68 9.94 -14.36 -10.45
N ARG A 69 11.06 -13.62 -10.34
CA ARG A 69 12.42 -14.16 -10.51
C ARG A 69 13.01 -14.75 -9.21
N LEU A 70 12.38 -14.54 -8.06
CA LEU A 70 12.86 -15.03 -6.76
C LEU A 70 12.08 -16.29 -6.36
N SER A 71 12.79 -17.31 -5.91
CA SER A 71 12.19 -18.57 -5.43
C SER A 71 12.60 -18.86 -3.98
N GLY A 72 11.63 -19.31 -3.16
CA GLY A 72 11.85 -19.75 -1.79
C GLY A 72 12.12 -18.61 -0.78
N PRO A 73 13.10 -18.74 0.13
CA PRO A 73 13.30 -17.79 1.24
C PRO A 73 13.71 -16.37 0.80
N TYR A 74 14.24 -16.21 -0.41
CA TYR A 74 14.58 -14.89 -0.97
C TYR A 74 13.34 -14.01 -1.20
N LEU A 75 12.20 -14.61 -1.54
CA LEU A 75 10.93 -13.89 -1.71
C LEU A 75 10.49 -13.25 -0.37
N ALA A 76 10.71 -13.95 0.75
CA ALA A 76 10.31 -13.48 2.08
C ALA A 76 11.18 -12.33 2.58
N GLY A 77 12.49 -12.42 2.30
CA GLY A 77 13.42 -11.33 2.50
C GLY A 77 13.02 -10.08 1.71
N SER A 78 12.54 -10.25 0.47
CA SER A 78 12.09 -9.11 -0.34
C SER A 78 10.87 -8.41 0.26
N THR A 79 9.88 -9.16 0.78
CA THR A 79 8.69 -8.57 1.41
C THR A 79 9.02 -7.87 2.73
N LEU A 80 9.96 -8.41 3.51
CA LEU A 80 10.43 -7.78 4.75
C LEU A 80 11.20 -6.48 4.46
N ALA A 81 12.12 -6.53 3.49
CA ALA A 81 12.86 -5.36 3.05
C ALA A 81 11.92 -4.27 2.53
N LEU A 82 10.85 -4.64 1.83
CA LEU A 82 9.83 -3.71 1.37
C LEU A 82 9.05 -3.10 2.54
N ALA A 83 8.67 -3.92 3.53
CA ALA A 83 7.89 -3.50 4.69
C ALA A 83 8.63 -2.51 5.58
N VAL A 84 9.93 -2.70 5.79
CA VAL A 84 10.76 -1.83 6.62
C VAL A 84 11.33 -0.67 5.80
N GLY A 85 11.64 -0.92 4.53
CA GLY A 85 12.24 0.07 3.63
C GLY A 85 11.28 1.18 3.24
N LEU A 86 10.01 0.88 2.92
CA LEU A 86 9.07 1.92 2.50
C LEU A 86 8.84 3.00 3.56
N PRO A 87 8.54 2.68 4.83
CA PRO A 87 8.40 3.70 5.87
C PRO A 87 9.69 4.51 6.07
N SER A 88 10.85 3.85 5.98
CA SER A 88 12.14 4.52 6.10
C SER A 88 12.39 5.50 4.94
N ILE A 89 12.03 5.12 3.71
CA ILE A 89 12.10 5.99 2.53
C ILE A 89 11.09 7.15 2.66
N ALA A 90 9.87 6.87 3.11
CA ALA A 90 8.85 7.91 3.34
C ALA A 90 9.30 8.95 4.38
N ASN A 91 10.03 8.51 5.41
CA ASN A 91 10.62 9.40 6.42
C ASN A 91 11.80 10.22 5.91
N GLN A 92 12.53 9.73 4.89
CA GLN A 92 13.66 10.45 4.32
C GLN A 92 13.23 11.68 3.51
N PHE A 93 12.04 11.65 2.92
CA PHE A 93 11.51 12.75 2.12
C PHE A 93 10.53 13.59 2.94
N SER A 94 10.93 14.81 3.30
CA SER A 94 10.10 15.78 4.04
C SER A 94 8.76 16.08 3.36
N PHE A 95 8.69 15.83 2.05
CA PHE A 95 7.52 15.98 1.23
C PHE A 95 6.42 14.91 1.45
N LEU A 96 6.78 13.73 1.96
CA LEU A 96 5.86 12.62 2.24
C LEU A 96 5.24 12.69 3.66
N GLY A 97 5.38 13.82 4.37
CA GLY A 97 4.77 13.99 5.69
C GLY A 97 5.44 13.20 6.82
N GLY A 98 6.54 12.48 6.54
CA GLY A 98 7.32 11.76 7.54
C GLY A 98 6.50 10.76 8.36
N GLU A 99 6.74 10.71 9.67
CA GLU A 99 6.16 9.72 10.58
C GLU A 99 4.63 9.86 10.74
N GLN A 100 4.10 11.06 10.51
CA GLN A 100 2.66 11.35 10.60
C GLN A 100 1.91 11.08 9.29
N GLY A 101 2.61 10.88 8.17
CA GLY A 101 2.00 10.77 6.85
C GLY A 101 1.38 12.09 6.37
N LEU A 102 0.70 12.06 5.23
CA LEU A 102 0.01 13.22 4.68
C LEU A 102 -1.50 13.13 4.94
N LEU A 103 -2.09 14.21 5.43
CA LEU A 103 -3.54 14.31 5.60
C LEU A 103 -4.22 14.38 4.24
N PHE A 104 -5.20 13.51 4.03
CA PHE A 104 -6.00 13.49 2.82
C PHE A 104 -7.29 14.28 3.03
N ASP A 105 -7.32 15.53 2.56
CA ASP A 105 -8.55 16.33 2.55
C ASP A 105 -9.41 15.96 1.33
N VAL A 106 -10.51 15.25 1.60
CA VAL A 106 -11.51 14.86 0.57
C VAL A 106 -12.26 16.06 -0.01
N GLY A 107 -12.14 17.25 0.59
CA GLY A 107 -12.82 18.48 0.18
C GLY A 107 -14.29 18.51 0.58
N ALA A 108 -14.93 19.68 0.40
CA ALA A 108 -16.30 19.90 0.79
C ALA A 108 -17.27 18.93 0.09
N PRO A 109 -18.29 18.40 0.80
CA PRO A 109 -19.26 17.48 0.23
C PRO A 109 -19.94 18.10 -0.99
N PRO A 110 -20.20 17.32 -2.06
CA PRO A 110 -20.97 17.82 -3.19
C PRO A 110 -22.35 18.23 -2.70
N VAL A 111 -22.79 19.43 -3.08
CA VAL A 111 -24.06 20.08 -2.69
C VAL A 111 -25.32 19.22 -2.88
N SER A 112 -25.21 18.10 -3.61
CA SER A 112 -26.24 17.08 -3.78
C SER A 112 -26.52 16.24 -2.53
N LEU A 113 -25.60 16.14 -1.56
CA LEU A 113 -25.83 15.35 -0.34
C LEU A 113 -26.60 16.14 0.74
N GLY A 114 -26.74 17.46 0.61
CA GLY A 114 -27.36 18.33 1.62
C GLY A 114 -26.34 18.99 2.54
N ALA A 115 -26.69 20.15 3.09
CA ALA A 115 -25.80 21.00 3.90
C ALA A 115 -25.39 20.38 5.25
N ASP A 116 -26.07 19.30 5.66
CA ASP A 116 -25.88 18.62 6.95
C ASP A 116 -24.90 17.43 6.89
N PHE A 117 -24.36 17.09 5.71
CA PHE A 117 -23.37 16.01 5.61
C PHE A 117 -21.99 16.48 6.08
N SER A 118 -21.71 16.25 7.36
CA SER A 118 -20.36 16.26 7.91
C SER A 118 -19.61 15.00 7.45
N PRO A 119 -18.37 15.11 6.93
CA PRO A 119 -17.52 13.94 6.67
C PRO A 119 -16.95 13.29 7.96
N TYR A 120 -17.45 13.70 9.14
CA TYR A 120 -17.10 13.18 10.47
C TYR A 120 -18.36 12.85 11.26
#